data_AF-A0A6V8HQ15-F1
#
_entry.id   AF-A0A6V8HQ15-F1
#
_cell.length_a   1.000
_cell.length_b   1.000
_cell.length_c   1.000
_cell.angle_alpha   90.00
_cell.angle_beta   90.00
_cell.angle_gamma   90.00
#
_symmetry.space_group_name_H-M   'P 1'
#
loop_
_entity.id
_entity.type
_entity.pdbx_description
1 polymer ?
#
loop_
_entity_poly.entity_id
_entity_poly.type
_entity_poly.pdbx_seq_one_letter_code
_entity_poly.pdbx_strand_id
1 'polypeptide(L)'
;MSSFFDTHLWNSLVLPMSHSERAVTHAVVALSALHEDIEARGVPLARADLTNHRQRFALEQYTRALSLLNNRRHSNDPKLREVVLTCCLLFVVFELTRGLYDDAFVHLQQGLSLLSTLKAADTKSQNASISCCSNYLETSLSDTLMHLHIQSAFFGADTSDPQLTLSKSDDNEGFRDMIEAREELNRAFQTLSRFMTADKKLAPEGGPPDSDVTRRDVALMQADLRIELARYLRRLDEFETRVRDSLDQKSQRAVDIMRLHHKTFAVAVETYIDIEDMTCDIHIDRFKEIVLLSERIANSFDEQCDPNNRHSRPTLLLDMGILPPLLYVCLKCPCVDTRRRALDCLKEWPHREGPWDSNLVALMGRLTLQVEIEAEFKRLSTTTTTTTKITSIRDITYIPAPSRIMCVNMSMDNDQKTAILKYTTKECGPGMPQLERRVLIDEAIW
;
A
#
# COMPACT_ATOMS: atom_id res chain seq x y z
N MET A 1 -15.74 -3.71 5.34
CA MET A 1 -15.03 -2.51 4.83
C MET A 1 -14.65 -1.47 5.89
N SER A 2 -15.14 -1.50 7.14
CA SER A 2 -14.85 -0.42 8.10
C SER A 2 -13.62 -0.70 8.97
N SER A 3 -12.50 -0.02 8.69
CA SER A 3 -11.39 0.13 9.63
C SER A 3 -11.73 1.16 10.74
N PHE A 4 -10.80 1.39 11.69
CA PHE A 4 -10.94 2.47 12.67
C PHE A 4 -11.17 3.84 12.01
N PHE A 5 -10.43 4.17 10.97
CA PHE A 5 -10.44 5.49 10.37
C PHE A 5 -11.48 5.65 9.25
N ASP A 6 -11.91 4.56 8.62
CA ASP A 6 -12.86 4.60 7.50
C ASP A 6 -14.33 4.72 7.94
N THR A 7 -14.62 4.52 9.23
CA THR A 7 -15.99 4.44 9.75
C THR A 7 -16.79 5.72 9.47
N HIS A 8 -16.16 6.89 9.59
CA HIS A 8 -16.82 8.17 9.33
C HIS A 8 -17.10 8.37 7.82
N LEU A 9 -16.15 8.04 6.95
CA LEU A 9 -16.30 8.17 5.51
C LEU A 9 -17.50 7.37 4.99
N TRP A 10 -17.63 6.12 5.40
CA TRP A 10 -18.75 5.28 4.95
C TRP A 10 -20.09 5.70 5.57
N ASN A 11 -20.13 5.91 6.89
CA ASN A 11 -21.39 6.13 7.59
C ASN A 11 -21.93 7.56 7.47
N SER A 12 -21.05 8.56 7.42
CA SER A 12 -21.45 9.97 7.44
C SER A 12 -21.50 10.59 6.04
N LEU A 13 -20.82 10.01 5.05
CA LEU A 13 -20.75 10.55 3.68
C LEU A 13 -21.37 9.61 2.65
N VAL A 14 -20.76 8.44 2.43
CA VAL A 14 -21.13 7.56 1.32
C VAL A 14 -22.56 7.05 1.45
N LEU A 15 -22.94 6.54 2.64
CA LEU A 15 -24.27 6.00 2.87
C LEU A 15 -25.38 7.08 2.72
N PRO A 16 -25.32 8.24 3.40
CA PRO A 16 -26.30 9.30 3.20
C PRO A 16 -26.38 9.79 1.74
N MET A 17 -25.24 9.91 1.06
CA MET A 17 -25.22 10.34 -0.34
C MET A 17 -25.81 9.30 -1.29
N SER A 18 -25.63 8.01 -0.99
CA SER A 18 -26.24 6.93 -1.78
C SER A 18 -27.77 6.95 -1.76
N HIS A 19 -28.39 7.51 -0.72
CA HIS A 19 -29.84 7.67 -0.63
C HIS A 19 -30.37 8.88 -1.41
N SER A 20 -29.54 9.91 -1.59
CA SER A 20 -29.95 11.15 -2.26
C SER A 20 -29.54 11.20 -3.74
N GLU A 21 -28.48 10.51 -4.13
CA GLU A 21 -27.83 10.68 -5.44
C GLU A 21 -27.72 9.36 -6.20
N ARG A 22 -28.47 9.24 -7.31
CA ARG A 22 -28.59 7.99 -8.08
C ARG A 22 -27.27 7.45 -8.60
N ALA A 23 -26.35 8.34 -9.01
CA ALA A 23 -25.02 7.93 -9.48
C ALA A 23 -24.25 7.21 -8.36
N VAL A 24 -24.29 7.75 -7.14
CA VAL A 24 -23.67 7.16 -5.96
C VAL A 24 -24.37 5.86 -5.58
N THR A 25 -25.70 5.80 -5.65
CA THR A 25 -26.46 4.55 -5.45
C THR A 25 -25.93 3.43 -6.34
N HIS A 26 -25.82 3.69 -7.65
CA HIS A 26 -25.33 2.69 -8.60
C HIS A 26 -23.88 2.29 -8.33
N ALA A 27 -23.00 3.24 -7.97
CA ALA A 27 -21.62 2.95 -7.62
C ALA A 27 -21.49 2.10 -6.34
N VAL A 28 -22.28 2.40 -5.30
CA VAL A 28 -22.32 1.61 -4.05
C VAL A 28 -22.85 0.20 -4.32
N VAL A 29 -23.92 0.05 -5.12
CA VAL A 29 -24.45 -1.27 -5.48
C VAL A 29 -23.44 -2.08 -6.29
N ALA A 30 -22.71 -1.44 -7.21
CA ALA A 30 -21.66 -2.08 -7.98
C ALA A 30 -20.56 -2.65 -7.06
N LEU A 31 -20.04 -1.81 -6.16
CA LEU A 31 -19.02 -2.22 -5.21
C LEU A 31 -19.52 -3.30 -4.24
N SER A 32 -20.77 -3.19 -3.78
CA SER A 32 -21.37 -4.17 -2.86
C SER A 32 -21.54 -5.54 -3.52
N ALA A 33 -22.01 -5.60 -4.77
CA ALA A 33 -22.15 -6.86 -5.50
C ALA A 33 -20.79 -7.55 -5.73
N LEU A 34 -19.74 -6.76 -5.95
CA LEU A 34 -18.37 -7.28 -6.08
C LEU A 34 -17.79 -7.72 -4.72
N HIS A 35 -18.08 -7.00 -3.65
CA HIS A 35 -17.67 -7.38 -2.29
C HIS A 35 -18.35 -8.68 -1.84
N GLU A 36 -19.66 -8.84 -2.09
CA GLU A 36 -20.39 -10.07 -1.76
C GLU A 36 -19.85 -11.29 -2.52
N ASP A 37 -19.38 -11.07 -3.75
CA ASP A 37 -18.70 -12.09 -4.55
C ASP A 37 -17.34 -12.50 -3.94
N ILE A 38 -16.59 -11.54 -3.40
CA ILE A 38 -15.34 -11.80 -2.68
C ILE A 38 -15.59 -12.52 -1.34
N GLU A 39 -16.61 -12.12 -0.58
CA GLU A 39 -16.94 -12.81 0.66
C GLU A 39 -17.36 -14.26 0.40
N ALA A 40 -18.06 -14.52 -0.72
CA ALA A 40 -18.49 -15.86 -1.08
C ALA A 40 -17.37 -16.76 -1.64
N ARG A 41 -16.43 -16.20 -2.42
CA ARG A 41 -15.40 -16.97 -3.15
C ARG A 41 -13.98 -16.81 -2.62
N GLY A 42 -13.80 -15.96 -1.61
CA GLY A 42 -12.49 -15.49 -1.17
C GLY A 42 -11.94 -14.38 -2.06
N VAL A 43 -10.64 -14.13 -1.94
CA VAL A 43 -9.95 -12.99 -2.56
C VAL A 43 -9.08 -13.48 -3.74
N PRO A 44 -9.63 -13.96 -4.87
CA PRO A 44 -8.81 -14.55 -5.93
C PRO A 44 -7.84 -13.53 -6.56
N LEU A 45 -6.74 -14.04 -7.13
CA LEU A 45 -5.79 -13.24 -7.91
C LEU A 45 -6.36 -12.84 -9.28
N ALA A 46 -6.99 -13.79 -9.98
CA ALA A 46 -7.72 -13.54 -11.21
C ALA A 46 -9.15 -13.09 -10.86
N ARG A 47 -9.47 -11.82 -11.07
CA ARG A 47 -10.71 -11.21 -10.56
C ARG A 47 -11.70 -10.84 -11.64
N ALA A 48 -11.30 -10.81 -12.90
CA ALA A 48 -12.19 -10.55 -14.03
C ALA A 48 -12.76 -11.87 -14.59
N ASP A 49 -13.95 -12.24 -14.13
CA ASP A 49 -14.71 -13.39 -14.63
C ASP A 49 -16.12 -12.96 -15.06
N LEU A 50 -16.25 -12.63 -16.35
CA LEU A 50 -17.55 -12.26 -16.93
C LEU A 50 -18.54 -13.43 -17.01
N THR A 51 -18.12 -14.68 -16.76
CA THR A 51 -19.08 -15.79 -16.65
C THR A 51 -19.88 -15.69 -15.36
N ASN A 52 -19.30 -15.08 -14.31
CA ASN A 52 -19.98 -14.82 -13.06
C ASN A 52 -21.06 -13.72 -13.20
N HIS A 53 -22.29 -14.07 -12.85
CA HIS A 53 -23.44 -13.17 -12.91
C HIS A 53 -23.31 -11.96 -11.96
N ARG A 54 -22.79 -12.13 -10.74
CA ARG A 54 -22.57 -11.04 -9.78
C ARG A 54 -21.58 -10.01 -10.32
N GLN A 55 -20.49 -10.46 -10.94
CA GLN A 55 -19.51 -9.55 -11.55
C GLN A 55 -20.07 -8.80 -12.75
N ARG A 56 -20.84 -9.48 -13.63
CA ARG A 56 -21.55 -8.80 -14.72
C ARG A 56 -22.54 -7.76 -14.20
N PHE A 57 -23.34 -8.11 -13.21
CA PHE A 57 -24.26 -7.17 -12.57
C PHE A 57 -23.53 -5.98 -11.96
N ALA A 58 -22.41 -6.22 -11.26
CA ALA A 58 -21.58 -5.16 -10.68
C ALA A 58 -21.08 -4.18 -11.76
N LEU A 59 -20.61 -4.70 -12.91
CA LEU A 59 -20.19 -3.88 -14.05
C LEU A 59 -21.34 -3.08 -14.66
N GLU A 60 -22.52 -3.67 -14.81
CA GLU A 60 -23.69 -2.94 -15.31
C GLU A 60 -24.04 -1.75 -14.40
N GLN A 61 -23.98 -1.93 -13.08
CA GLN A 61 -24.24 -0.84 -12.13
C GLN A 61 -23.14 0.22 -12.17
N TYR A 62 -21.88 -0.20 -12.27
CA TYR A 62 -20.74 0.70 -12.45
C TYR A 62 -20.92 1.59 -13.70
N THR A 63 -21.26 1.01 -14.85
CA THR A 63 -21.48 1.75 -16.11
C THR A 63 -22.68 2.69 -16.00
N ARG A 64 -23.75 2.30 -15.30
CA ARG A 64 -24.90 3.19 -15.04
C ARG A 64 -24.52 4.40 -14.21
N ALA A 65 -23.70 4.21 -13.17
CA ALA A 65 -23.18 5.31 -12.36
C ALA A 65 -22.39 6.31 -13.23
N LEU A 66 -21.46 5.80 -14.04
CA LEU A 66 -20.65 6.63 -14.95
C LEU A 66 -21.51 7.39 -15.97
N SER A 67 -22.53 6.74 -16.55
CA SER A 67 -23.47 7.38 -17.48
C SER A 67 -24.23 8.54 -16.82
N LEU A 68 -24.70 8.35 -15.58
CA LEU A 68 -25.41 9.40 -14.83
C LEU A 68 -24.53 10.61 -14.52
N LEU A 69 -23.26 10.40 -14.17
CA LEU A 69 -22.29 11.48 -13.97
C LEU A 69 -22.02 12.23 -15.28
N ASN A 70 -21.78 11.50 -16.38
CA ASN A 70 -21.52 12.09 -17.68
C ASN A 70 -22.69 12.95 -18.18
N ASN A 71 -23.93 12.53 -17.93
CA ASN A 71 -25.12 13.29 -18.28
C ASN A 71 -25.24 14.61 -17.49
N ARG A 72 -24.63 14.68 -16.29
CA ARG A 72 -24.66 15.87 -15.42
C ARG A 72 -23.39 16.72 -15.50
N ARG A 73 -22.41 16.39 -16.36
CA ARG A 73 -21.09 17.05 -16.40
C ARG A 73 -21.11 18.58 -16.60
N HIS A 74 -22.19 19.12 -17.16
CA HIS A 74 -22.40 20.56 -17.39
C HIS A 74 -23.48 21.16 -16.47
N SER A 75 -23.89 20.43 -15.43
CA SER A 75 -24.86 20.92 -14.46
C SER A 75 -24.22 21.94 -13.53
N ASN A 76 -24.95 23.00 -13.20
CA ASN A 76 -24.56 23.99 -12.20
C ASN A 76 -24.96 23.59 -10.77
N ASP A 77 -25.16 22.29 -10.52
CA ASP A 77 -25.56 21.78 -9.22
C ASP A 77 -24.39 21.89 -8.23
N PRO A 78 -24.55 22.64 -7.11
CA PRO A 78 -23.50 22.80 -6.12
C PRO A 78 -23.05 21.48 -5.47
N LYS A 79 -23.91 20.43 -5.46
CA LYS A 79 -23.57 19.12 -4.89
C LYS A 79 -22.86 18.19 -5.85
N LEU A 80 -22.84 18.51 -7.16
CA LEU A 80 -22.24 17.65 -8.18
C LEU A 80 -20.77 17.34 -7.85
N ARG A 81 -20.05 18.30 -7.25
CA ARG A 81 -18.68 18.14 -6.80
C ARG A 81 -18.50 16.97 -5.84
N GLU A 82 -19.22 16.99 -4.71
CA GLU A 82 -19.15 15.96 -3.68
C GLU A 82 -19.59 14.60 -4.25
N VAL A 83 -20.58 14.61 -5.14
CA VAL A 83 -21.06 13.42 -5.86
C VAL A 83 -19.99 12.81 -6.75
N VAL A 84 -19.30 13.63 -7.55
CA VAL A 84 -18.23 13.18 -8.45
C VAL A 84 -17.07 12.63 -7.65
N LEU A 85 -16.60 13.34 -6.61
CA LEU A 85 -15.49 12.87 -5.77
C LEU A 85 -15.83 11.56 -5.04
N THR A 86 -17.05 11.44 -4.53
CA THR A 86 -17.52 10.19 -3.92
C THR A 86 -17.55 9.05 -4.93
N CYS A 87 -18.02 9.30 -6.16
CA CYS A 87 -17.99 8.30 -7.22
C CYS A 87 -16.55 7.95 -7.64
N CYS A 88 -15.64 8.92 -7.76
CA CYS A 88 -14.23 8.65 -8.05
C CYS A 88 -13.64 7.71 -7.00
N LEU A 89 -13.85 7.97 -5.70
CA LEU A 89 -13.41 7.07 -4.63
C LEU A 89 -14.02 5.67 -4.80
N LEU A 90 -15.33 5.55 -5.00
CA LEU A 90 -16.00 4.27 -5.18
C LEU A 90 -15.48 3.50 -6.40
N PHE A 91 -15.19 4.20 -7.51
CA PHE A 91 -14.62 3.61 -8.72
C PHE A 91 -13.17 3.18 -8.52
N VAL A 92 -12.34 3.97 -7.83
CA VAL A 92 -11.00 3.56 -7.43
C VAL A 92 -11.07 2.23 -6.67
N VAL A 93 -11.91 2.15 -5.64
CA VAL A 93 -12.06 0.93 -4.84
C VAL A 93 -12.60 -0.22 -5.67
N PHE A 94 -13.56 0.03 -6.57
CA PHE A 94 -14.11 -0.98 -7.47
C PHE A 94 -13.05 -1.56 -8.41
N GLU A 95 -12.26 -0.72 -9.08
CA GLU A 95 -11.24 -1.16 -10.03
C GLU A 95 -10.06 -1.85 -9.32
N LEU A 96 -9.62 -1.33 -8.16
CA LEU A 96 -8.66 -2.03 -7.31
C LEU A 96 -9.19 -3.41 -6.92
N THR A 97 -10.47 -3.50 -6.55
CA THR A 97 -11.11 -4.77 -6.20
C THR A 97 -11.18 -5.74 -7.37
N ARG A 98 -11.10 -5.27 -8.63
CA ARG A 98 -10.98 -6.10 -9.84
C ARG A 98 -9.54 -6.36 -10.28
N GLY A 99 -8.55 -5.83 -9.56
CA GLY A 99 -7.14 -5.91 -9.94
C GLY A 99 -6.77 -5.02 -11.13
N LEU A 100 -7.60 -4.03 -11.49
CA LEU A 100 -7.36 -3.11 -12.59
C LEU A 100 -6.75 -1.81 -12.05
N TYR A 101 -5.43 -1.86 -11.82
CA TYR A 101 -4.67 -0.76 -11.19
C TYR A 101 -4.63 0.50 -12.05
N ASP A 102 -4.42 0.37 -13.35
CA ASP A 102 -4.34 1.51 -14.26
C ASP A 102 -5.65 2.31 -14.28
N ASP A 103 -6.79 1.61 -14.41
CA ASP A 103 -8.12 2.23 -14.38
C ASP A 103 -8.40 2.89 -13.02
N ALA A 104 -8.01 2.23 -11.92
CA ALA A 104 -8.14 2.81 -10.59
C ALA A 104 -7.34 4.11 -10.46
N PHE A 105 -6.09 4.14 -10.94
CA PHE A 105 -5.24 5.33 -10.83
C PHE A 105 -5.69 6.46 -11.75
N VAL A 106 -6.34 6.16 -12.88
CA VAL A 106 -7.01 7.17 -13.71
C VAL A 106 -8.12 7.86 -12.92
N HIS A 107 -9.02 7.11 -12.26
CA HIS A 107 -10.07 7.70 -11.42
C HIS A 107 -9.50 8.52 -10.26
N LEU A 108 -8.40 8.05 -9.68
CA LEU A 108 -7.71 8.72 -8.59
C LEU A 108 -7.14 10.08 -9.02
N GLN A 109 -6.43 10.10 -10.15
CA GLN A 109 -5.87 11.33 -10.72
C GLN A 109 -6.97 12.32 -11.13
N GLN A 110 -8.08 11.85 -11.70
CA GLN A 110 -9.22 12.68 -12.04
C GLN A 110 -9.84 13.34 -10.80
N GLY A 111 -10.01 12.57 -9.71
CA GLY A 111 -10.49 13.09 -8.43
C GLY A 111 -9.56 14.15 -7.84
N LEU A 112 -8.24 13.91 -7.87
CA LEU A 112 -7.25 14.87 -7.37
C LEU A 112 -7.14 16.14 -8.23
N SER A 113 -7.21 16.01 -9.55
CA SER A 113 -7.22 17.15 -10.48
C SER A 113 -8.45 18.06 -10.27
N LEU A 114 -9.60 17.45 -9.96
CA LEU A 114 -10.80 18.18 -9.59
C LEU A 114 -10.57 18.98 -8.29
N LEU A 115 -10.00 18.37 -7.25
CA LEU A 115 -9.68 19.05 -5.98
C LEU A 115 -8.68 20.20 -6.15
N SER A 116 -7.64 20.04 -6.97
CA SER A 116 -6.61 21.07 -7.18
C SER A 116 -7.13 22.29 -7.93
N THR A 117 -7.97 22.08 -8.96
CA THR A 117 -8.64 23.15 -9.70
C THR A 117 -9.49 24.03 -8.78
N LEU A 118 -10.08 23.42 -7.75
CA LEU A 118 -11.00 24.09 -6.85
C LEU A 118 -10.28 24.90 -5.77
N LYS A 119 -9.21 24.37 -5.18
CA LYS A 119 -8.33 25.17 -4.29
C LYS A 119 -7.83 26.44 -4.98
N ALA A 120 -7.51 26.34 -6.27
CA ALA A 120 -7.08 27.48 -7.09
C ALA A 120 -8.22 28.49 -7.38
N ALA A 121 -9.48 28.05 -7.44
CA ALA A 121 -10.65 28.91 -7.61
C ALA A 121 -11.06 29.60 -6.30
N ASP A 122 -11.05 28.88 -5.18
CA ASP A 122 -11.37 29.42 -3.85
C ASP A 122 -10.35 30.46 -3.40
N THR A 123 -9.06 30.27 -3.71
CA THR A 123 -8.01 31.27 -3.42
C THR A 123 -8.23 32.59 -4.18
N LYS A 124 -8.95 32.58 -5.31
CA LYS A 124 -9.26 33.76 -6.13
C LYS A 124 -10.59 34.43 -5.74
N SER A 125 -11.47 33.73 -5.03
CA SER A 125 -12.79 34.22 -4.62
C SER A 125 -12.81 34.43 -3.11
N GLN A 126 -12.62 35.67 -2.64
CA GLN A 126 -12.62 36.04 -1.21
C GLN A 126 -14.00 35.89 -0.51
N ASN A 127 -14.88 35.00 -0.98
CA ASN A 127 -16.21 34.80 -0.41
C ASN A 127 -16.22 33.59 0.53
N ALA A 128 -15.69 33.80 1.74
CA ALA A 128 -15.75 32.85 2.85
C ALA A 128 -17.18 32.77 3.44
N SER A 129 -18.07 32.04 2.78
CA SER A 129 -19.33 31.59 3.38
C SER A 129 -19.73 30.21 2.85
N ILE A 130 -18.80 29.26 2.89
CA ILE A 130 -19.10 27.84 2.61
C ILE A 130 -19.36 27.15 3.95
N SER A 131 -20.46 26.39 4.00
CA SER A 131 -20.90 25.59 5.14
C SER A 131 -19.77 24.72 5.70
N CYS A 132 -19.49 24.87 7.00
CA CYS A 132 -18.45 24.12 7.74
C CYS A 132 -18.52 22.59 7.52
N CYS A 133 -19.74 22.05 7.34
CA CYS A 133 -19.97 20.62 7.10
C CYS A 133 -19.51 20.16 5.70
N SER A 134 -19.71 20.98 4.66
CA SER A 134 -19.27 20.67 3.29
C SER A 134 -17.74 20.68 3.19
N ASN A 135 -17.09 21.64 3.87
CA ASN A 135 -15.63 21.71 3.95
C ASN A 135 -15.02 20.45 4.60
N TYR A 136 -15.60 19.96 5.71
CA TYR A 136 -15.08 18.80 6.41
C TYR A 136 -15.18 17.50 5.60
N LEU A 137 -16.31 17.28 4.92
CA LEU A 137 -16.53 16.10 4.07
C LEU A 137 -15.59 16.10 2.87
N GLU A 138 -15.37 17.27 2.28
CA GLU A 138 -14.42 17.44 1.20
C GLU A 138 -12.98 17.20 1.65
N THR A 139 -12.60 17.67 2.84
CA THR A 139 -11.30 17.37 3.46
C THR A 139 -11.13 15.86 3.64
N SER A 140 -12.11 15.16 4.18
CA SER A 140 -12.05 13.70 4.38
C SER A 140 -11.89 12.92 3.06
N LEU A 141 -12.60 13.32 2.00
CA LEU A 141 -12.43 12.74 0.65
C LEU A 141 -11.05 13.06 0.07
N SER A 142 -10.62 14.31 0.18
CA SER A 142 -9.30 14.77 -0.27
C SER A 142 -8.18 13.96 0.40
N ASP A 143 -8.26 13.77 1.71
CA ASP A 143 -7.25 13.04 2.48
C ASP A 143 -7.21 11.57 2.07
N THR A 144 -8.38 10.95 1.86
CA THR A 144 -8.46 9.55 1.43
C THR A 144 -7.90 9.36 0.02
N LEU A 145 -8.27 10.23 -0.94
CA LEU A 145 -7.74 10.17 -2.31
C LEU A 145 -6.24 10.45 -2.33
N MET A 146 -5.77 11.43 -1.57
CA MET A 146 -4.34 11.71 -1.45
C MET A 146 -3.59 10.52 -0.85
N HIS A 147 -4.15 9.91 0.20
CA HIS A 147 -3.58 8.72 0.83
C HIS A 147 -3.42 7.55 -0.15
N LEU A 148 -4.45 7.26 -0.95
CA LEU A 148 -4.38 6.23 -1.99
C LEU A 148 -3.37 6.58 -3.10
N HIS A 149 -3.23 7.86 -3.43
CA HIS A 149 -2.30 8.32 -4.47
C HIS A 149 -0.85 8.15 -4.07
N ILE A 150 -0.51 8.42 -2.82
CA ILE A 150 0.86 8.23 -2.31
C ILE A 150 1.24 6.75 -2.38
N GLN A 151 0.29 5.86 -2.09
CA GLN A 151 0.51 4.41 -2.22
C GLN A 151 0.66 3.95 -3.67
N SER A 152 0.04 4.64 -4.64
CA SER A 152 0.17 4.30 -6.07
C SER A 152 1.60 4.44 -6.61
N ALA A 153 2.48 5.22 -5.95
CA ALA A 153 3.90 5.33 -6.30
C ALA A 153 4.61 3.96 -6.31
N PHE A 154 4.24 3.07 -5.39
CA PHE A 154 4.79 1.71 -5.33
C PHE A 154 4.44 0.87 -6.54
N PHE A 155 3.31 1.18 -7.18
CA PHE A 155 2.80 0.50 -8.37
C PHE A 155 3.16 1.24 -9.67
N GLY A 156 4.10 2.19 -9.62
CA GLY A 156 4.63 2.88 -10.78
C GLY A 156 3.82 4.10 -11.24
N ALA A 157 2.81 4.52 -10.49
CA ALA A 157 2.12 5.76 -10.78
C ALA A 157 3.04 6.97 -10.49
N ASP A 158 2.94 7.98 -11.34
CA ASP A 158 3.66 9.23 -11.12
C ASP A 158 3.02 10.03 -9.98
N THR A 159 3.79 10.28 -8.92
CA THR A 159 3.39 11.10 -7.76
C THR A 159 4.18 12.42 -7.70
N SER A 160 4.70 12.90 -8.82
CA SER A 160 5.52 14.12 -8.90
C SER A 160 4.75 15.41 -8.64
N ASP A 161 3.47 15.36 -8.22
CA ASP A 161 2.70 16.58 -7.89
C ASP A 161 3.29 17.28 -6.65
N PRO A 162 3.81 18.52 -6.80
CA PRO A 162 4.49 19.24 -5.75
C PRO A 162 3.58 19.78 -4.62
N GLN A 163 2.25 19.62 -4.70
CA GLN A 163 1.34 20.10 -3.65
C GLN A 163 1.35 19.26 -2.35
N LEU A 164 2.18 18.21 -2.27
CA LEU A 164 2.40 17.40 -1.06
C LEU A 164 3.23 18.11 0.04
N THR A 165 3.23 19.44 0.08
CA THR A 165 3.94 20.25 1.07
C THR A 165 2.96 21.09 1.85
N LEU A 166 2.47 20.57 2.99
CA LEU A 166 1.79 21.40 3.97
C LEU A 166 2.26 21.12 5.41
N SER A 167 2.67 22.23 6.02
CA SER A 167 2.97 22.55 7.42
C SER A 167 3.88 21.60 8.19
N LYS A 168 5.08 22.11 8.54
CA LYS A 168 5.81 21.65 9.73
C LYS A 168 4.87 21.78 10.93
N SER A 169 4.55 20.66 11.59
CA SER A 169 3.91 20.71 12.90
C SER A 169 4.84 21.43 13.88
N ASP A 170 4.29 22.17 14.84
CA ASP A 170 5.09 22.69 15.94
C ASP A 170 5.65 21.50 16.73
N ASP A 171 6.98 21.36 16.72
CA ASP A 171 7.70 20.19 17.23
C ASP A 171 7.59 20.04 18.76
N ASN A 172 6.98 21.02 19.45
CA ASN A 172 6.90 21.06 20.91
C ASN A 172 5.65 20.38 21.51
N GLU A 173 4.64 20.05 20.71
CA GLU A 173 3.40 19.44 21.22
C GLU A 173 3.26 17.96 20.82
N GLY A 174 2.89 17.09 21.77
CA GLY A 174 2.50 15.71 21.48
C GLY A 174 1.22 15.65 20.62
N PHE A 175 0.94 14.51 20.00
CA PHE A 175 -0.28 14.37 19.17
C PHE A 175 -1.54 14.67 19.99
N ARG A 176 -2.52 15.38 19.41
CA ARG A 176 -3.82 15.67 20.05
C ARG A 176 -4.70 14.42 20.08
N ASP A 177 -4.75 13.71 18.96
CA ASP A 177 -5.57 12.53 18.75
C ASP A 177 -4.89 11.54 17.78
N MET A 178 -5.52 10.39 17.55
CA MET A 178 -5.01 9.36 16.64
C MET A 178 -5.09 9.76 15.16
N ILE A 179 -5.97 10.69 14.80
CA ILE A 179 -6.09 11.15 13.41
C ILE A 179 -4.84 11.95 13.05
N GLU A 180 -4.42 12.87 13.92
CA GLU A 180 -3.17 13.63 13.75
C GLU A 180 -1.94 12.70 13.67
N ALA A 181 -1.87 11.70 14.55
CA ALA A 181 -0.78 10.71 14.52
C ALA A 181 -0.75 9.89 13.21
N ARG A 182 -1.91 9.55 12.64
CA ARG A 182 -2.01 8.87 11.33
C ARG A 182 -1.61 9.79 10.18
N GLU A 183 -2.06 11.04 10.19
CA GLU A 183 -1.71 12.02 9.15
C GLU A 183 -0.21 12.30 9.10
N GLU A 184 0.44 12.42 10.26
CA GLU A 184 1.89 12.57 10.36
C GLU A 184 2.63 11.36 9.80
N LEU A 185 2.17 10.14 10.11
CA LEU A 185 2.75 8.93 9.54
C LEU A 185 2.60 8.86 8.02
N ASN A 186 1.43 9.28 7.51
CA ASN A 186 1.18 9.37 6.08
C ASN A 186 2.12 10.38 5.41
N ARG A 187 2.45 11.50 6.07
CA ARG A 187 3.48 12.46 5.61
C ARG A 187 4.86 11.82 5.60
N ALA A 188 5.25 11.09 6.63
CA ALA A 188 6.52 10.37 6.66
C ALA A 188 6.63 9.35 5.51
N PHE A 189 5.52 8.65 5.19
CA PHE A 189 5.46 7.74 4.04
C PHE A 189 5.65 8.46 2.69
N GLN A 190 5.10 9.67 2.53
CA GLN A 190 5.34 10.49 1.34
C GLN A 190 6.82 10.83 1.19
N THR A 191 7.46 11.28 2.27
CA THR A 191 8.88 11.63 2.27
C THR A 191 9.73 10.40 1.96
N LEU A 192 9.38 9.23 2.53
CA LEU A 192 10.03 7.95 2.19
C LEU A 192 9.87 7.59 0.71
N SER A 193 8.67 7.76 0.14
CA SER A 193 8.40 7.51 -1.29
C SER A 193 9.26 8.39 -2.21
N ARG A 194 9.38 9.67 -1.89
CA ARG A 194 10.26 10.60 -2.62
C ARG A 194 11.72 10.20 -2.52
N PHE A 195 12.18 9.83 -1.32
CA PHE A 195 13.52 9.32 -1.08
C PHE A 195 13.81 8.06 -1.92
N MET A 196 12.93 7.06 -1.91
CA MET A 196 13.08 5.85 -2.72
C MET A 196 13.07 6.15 -4.22
N THR A 197 12.30 7.15 -4.65
CA THR A 197 12.27 7.59 -6.06
C THR A 197 13.56 8.30 -6.46
N ALA A 198 14.09 9.15 -5.58
CA ALA A 198 15.36 9.84 -5.78
C ALA A 198 16.53 8.84 -5.83
N ASP A 199 16.54 7.84 -4.94
CA ASP A 199 17.52 6.76 -4.92
C ASP A 199 17.52 5.95 -6.23
N LYS A 200 16.34 5.55 -6.73
CA LYS A 200 16.19 4.89 -8.04
C LYS A 200 16.71 5.71 -9.22
N LYS A 201 16.68 7.05 -9.12
CA LYS A 201 17.18 7.97 -10.15
C LYS A 201 18.69 8.17 -10.10
N LEU A 202 19.38 7.72 -9.05
CA LEU A 202 20.83 7.80 -8.99
C LEU A 202 21.44 7.02 -10.16
N ALA A 203 22.18 7.73 -11.01
CA ALA A 203 22.91 7.10 -12.10
C ALA A 203 23.88 6.02 -11.55
N PRO A 204 24.05 4.88 -12.25
CA PRO A 204 25.15 3.97 -11.97
C PRO A 204 26.48 4.73 -12.07
N GLU A 205 27.47 4.35 -11.26
CA GLU A 205 28.79 5.00 -11.32
C GLU A 205 29.33 5.01 -12.76
N GLY A 206 29.48 6.21 -13.34
CA GLY A 206 29.97 6.42 -14.71
C GLY A 206 28.91 6.65 -15.79
N GLY A 207 27.61 6.70 -15.46
CA GLY A 207 26.55 7.09 -16.41
C GLY A 207 26.51 8.60 -16.70
N PRO A 208 25.94 9.04 -17.84
CA PRO A 208 25.78 10.47 -18.13
C PRO A 208 24.91 11.14 -17.04
N PRO A 209 25.21 12.40 -16.68
CA PRO A 209 24.58 13.12 -15.56
C PRO A 209 23.17 13.62 -15.87
N ASP A 210 22.36 12.84 -16.58
CA ASP A 210 21.01 13.22 -17.02
C ASP A 210 19.98 13.21 -15.87
N SER A 211 20.38 12.86 -14.64
CA SER A 211 19.56 12.96 -13.44
C SER A 211 19.94 14.17 -12.60
N ASP A 212 18.98 15.08 -12.36
CA ASP A 212 19.13 16.23 -11.44
C ASP A 212 19.39 15.84 -9.96
N VAL A 213 19.37 14.55 -9.63
CA VAL A 213 19.50 14.03 -8.25
C VAL A 213 20.92 13.54 -8.01
N THR A 214 21.61 14.09 -7.00
CA THR A 214 22.95 13.65 -6.60
C THR A 214 22.92 12.69 -5.41
N ARG A 215 23.99 11.89 -5.23
CA ARG A 215 24.18 11.07 -4.02
C ARG A 215 24.13 11.89 -2.73
N ARG A 216 24.59 13.14 -2.79
CA ARG A 216 24.53 14.06 -1.63
C ARG A 216 23.08 14.42 -1.29
N ASP A 217 22.24 14.66 -2.29
CA ASP A 217 20.83 14.98 -2.07
C ASP A 217 20.10 13.80 -1.42
N VAL A 218 20.34 12.58 -1.92
CA VAL A 218 19.74 11.36 -1.35
C VAL A 218 20.23 11.11 0.09
N ALA A 219 21.51 11.36 0.40
CA ALA A 219 22.04 11.26 1.76
C ALA A 219 21.43 12.31 2.72
N LEU A 220 21.18 13.54 2.25
CA LEU A 220 20.48 14.56 3.02
C LEU A 220 19.03 14.16 3.29
N MET A 221 18.31 13.67 2.28
CA MET A 221 16.95 13.14 2.44
C MET A 221 16.90 12.00 3.46
N GLN A 222 17.90 11.10 3.44
CA GLN A 222 18.01 10.02 4.43
C GLN A 222 18.18 10.55 5.85
N ALA A 223 19.05 11.54 6.05
CA ALA A 223 19.30 12.15 7.36
C ALA A 223 18.05 12.86 7.90
N ASP A 224 17.36 13.62 7.06
CA ASP A 224 16.12 14.31 7.44
C ASP A 224 15.01 13.31 7.81
N LEU A 225 14.85 12.24 7.03
CA LEU A 225 13.90 11.16 7.31
C LEU A 225 14.19 10.46 8.65
N ARG A 226 15.47 10.20 8.97
CA ARG A 226 15.84 9.61 10.27
C ARG A 226 15.40 10.50 11.43
N ILE A 227 15.61 11.82 11.30
CA ILE A 227 15.21 12.80 12.33
C ILE A 227 13.68 12.85 12.46
N GLU A 228 12.96 12.88 11.34
CA GLU A 228 11.49 12.89 11.30
C GLU A 228 10.92 11.63 11.96
N LEU A 229 11.40 10.45 11.60
CA LEU A 229 10.96 9.17 12.18
C LEU A 229 11.30 9.07 13.67
N ALA A 230 12.46 9.57 14.11
CA ALA A 230 12.81 9.57 15.53
C ALA A 230 11.87 10.48 16.34
N ARG A 231 11.52 11.66 15.79
CA ARG A 231 10.58 12.59 16.40
C ARG A 231 9.17 12.01 16.47
N TYR A 232 8.72 11.39 15.37
CA TYR A 232 7.42 10.73 15.30
C TYR A 232 7.28 9.65 16.38
N LEU A 233 8.29 8.77 16.51
CA LEU A 233 8.24 7.70 17.51
C LEU A 233 8.13 8.25 18.93
N ARG A 234 8.92 9.28 19.25
CA ARG A 234 8.85 9.93 20.56
C ARG A 234 7.45 10.47 20.86
N ARG A 235 6.85 11.20 19.90
CA ARG A 235 5.50 11.76 20.06
C ARG A 235 4.44 10.66 20.17
N LEU A 236 4.62 9.54 19.46
CA LEU A 236 3.74 8.37 19.55
C LEU A 236 3.84 7.70 20.92
N ASP A 237 5.05 7.52 21.46
CA ASP A 237 5.27 6.95 22.80
C ASP A 237 4.65 7.85 23.90
N GLU A 238 4.79 9.17 23.78
CA GLU A 238 4.15 10.15 24.68
C GLU A 238 2.62 10.09 24.58
N PHE A 239 2.08 10.01 23.36
CA PHE A 239 0.65 9.85 23.11
C PHE A 239 0.10 8.56 23.74
N GLU A 240 0.69 7.42 23.42
CA GLU A 240 0.27 6.10 23.91
C GLU A 240 0.33 6.01 25.44
N THR A 241 1.35 6.61 26.06
CA THR A 241 1.43 6.68 27.52
C THR A 241 0.27 7.47 28.12
N ARG A 242 -0.16 8.56 27.47
CA ARG A 242 -1.27 9.39 27.95
C ARG A 242 -2.64 8.73 27.79
N VAL A 243 -2.83 7.93 26.74
CA VAL A 243 -4.13 7.28 26.45
C VAL A 243 -4.20 5.82 26.87
N ARG A 244 -3.14 5.26 27.48
CA ARG A 244 -2.99 3.84 27.81
C ARG A 244 -4.24 3.21 28.45
N ASP A 245 -4.81 3.88 29.45
CA ASP A 245 -5.93 3.33 30.24
C ASP A 245 -7.30 3.53 29.57
N SER A 246 -7.36 4.29 28.46
CA SER A 246 -8.61 4.62 27.76
C SER A 246 -8.72 4.01 26.36
N LEU A 247 -7.69 3.32 25.88
CA LEU A 247 -7.71 2.67 24.56
C LEU A 247 -8.61 1.44 24.57
N ASP A 248 -9.64 1.46 23.72
CA ASP A 248 -10.33 0.23 23.34
C ASP A 248 -9.43 -0.61 22.41
N GLN A 249 -9.80 -1.88 22.21
CA GLN A 249 -9.02 -2.78 21.35
C GLN A 249 -8.88 -2.27 19.91
N LYS A 250 -9.90 -1.57 19.39
CA LYS A 250 -9.90 -1.00 18.04
C LYS A 250 -8.86 0.13 17.90
N SER A 251 -8.76 0.97 18.93
CA SER A 251 -7.78 2.06 19.01
C SER A 251 -6.37 1.53 19.25
N GLN A 252 -6.21 0.50 20.09
CA GLN A 252 -4.93 -0.17 20.27
C GLN A 252 -4.41 -0.75 18.94
N ARG A 253 -5.27 -1.39 18.14
CA ARG A 253 -4.88 -1.86 16.80
C ARG A 253 -4.40 -0.72 15.90
N ALA A 254 -5.04 0.45 15.95
CA ALA A 254 -4.61 1.60 15.18
C ALA A 254 -3.20 2.07 15.59
N VAL A 255 -2.91 2.12 16.89
CA VAL A 255 -1.57 2.43 17.41
C VAL A 255 -0.54 1.38 17.00
N ASP A 256 -0.90 0.09 17.07
CA ASP A 256 -0.02 -1.01 16.66
C ASP A 256 0.31 -0.95 15.16
N ILE A 257 -0.67 -0.62 14.31
CA ILE A 257 -0.45 -0.40 12.86
C ILE A 257 0.48 0.79 12.63
N MET A 258 0.29 1.91 13.34
CA MET A 258 1.18 3.07 13.22
C MET A 258 2.62 2.73 13.62
N ARG A 259 2.78 1.96 14.70
CA ARG A 259 4.09 1.48 15.18
C ARG A 259 4.73 0.49 14.21
N LEU A 260 3.94 -0.38 13.57
CA LEU A 260 4.39 -1.31 12.54
C LEU A 260 4.96 -0.58 11.32
N HIS A 261 4.24 0.41 10.80
CA HIS A 261 4.70 1.22 9.68
C HIS A 261 5.93 2.03 10.05
N HIS A 262 5.97 2.65 11.23
CA HIS A 262 7.17 3.36 11.71
C HIS A 262 8.40 2.45 11.72
N LYS A 263 8.30 1.25 12.32
CA LYS A 263 9.40 0.27 12.35
C LYS A 263 9.84 -0.10 10.93
N THR A 264 8.89 -0.30 10.02
CA THR A 264 9.15 -0.63 8.62
C THR A 264 9.89 0.50 7.91
N PHE A 265 9.42 1.74 8.05
CA PHE A 265 10.05 2.92 7.46
C PHE A 265 11.46 3.13 8.01
N ALA A 266 11.64 2.95 9.32
CA ALA A 266 12.95 3.07 9.96
C ALA A 266 13.94 2.02 9.43
N VAL A 267 13.53 0.79 9.14
CA VAL A 267 14.40 -0.19 8.48
C VAL A 267 14.64 0.19 7.02
N ALA A 268 13.60 0.60 6.29
CA ALA A 268 13.70 0.97 4.88
C ALA A 268 14.70 2.13 4.66
N VAL A 269 14.62 3.19 5.45
CA VAL A 269 15.54 4.33 5.33
C VAL A 269 17.01 3.91 5.46
N GLU A 270 17.32 2.94 6.32
CA GLU A 270 18.69 2.45 6.51
C GLU A 270 19.17 1.57 5.35
N THR A 271 18.31 0.72 4.80
CA THR A 271 18.72 -0.33 3.85
C THR A 271 18.73 0.09 2.38
N TYR A 272 18.09 1.21 1.99
CA TYR A 272 17.94 1.58 0.58
C TYR A 272 19.21 2.16 -0.06
N ILE A 273 20.05 2.90 0.67
CA ILE A 273 21.31 3.47 0.12
C ILE A 273 22.44 2.43 0.06
N ASP A 274 22.24 1.25 0.64
CA ASP A 274 23.31 0.28 0.77
C ASP A 274 23.59 -0.46 -0.55
N ILE A 275 24.60 0.03 -1.27
CA ILE A 275 25.14 -0.55 -2.50
C ILE A 275 25.58 -2.02 -2.27
N GLU A 276 26.00 -2.36 -1.04
CA GLU A 276 26.48 -3.69 -0.68
C GLU A 276 25.38 -4.58 -0.10
N ASP A 277 24.17 -4.06 0.13
CA ASP A 277 23.02 -4.78 0.72
C ASP A 277 23.35 -5.46 2.06
N MET A 278 24.39 -5.05 2.79
CA MET A 278 24.83 -5.67 4.04
C MET A 278 24.04 -5.15 5.26
N THR A 279 23.38 -4.01 5.11
CA THR A 279 22.61 -3.34 6.18
C THR A 279 21.36 -4.14 6.52
N CYS A 280 20.81 -4.90 5.57
CA CYS A 280 19.74 -5.87 5.82
C CYS A 280 20.12 -6.91 6.89
N ASP A 281 21.39 -7.30 6.97
CA ASP A 281 21.90 -8.28 7.92
C ASP A 281 21.91 -7.76 9.36
N ILE A 282 22.23 -6.48 9.53
CA ILE A 282 22.24 -5.79 10.83
C ILE A 282 20.82 -5.70 11.39
N HIS A 283 19.79 -5.68 10.53
CA HIS A 283 18.40 -5.47 10.90
C HIS A 283 17.56 -6.74 10.99
N ILE A 284 18.15 -7.94 11.00
CA ILE A 284 17.42 -9.22 11.10
C ILE A 284 16.42 -9.22 12.27
N ASP A 285 16.80 -8.73 13.44
CA ASP A 285 15.89 -8.71 14.59
C ASP A 285 14.75 -7.71 14.43
N ARG A 286 15.00 -6.57 13.78
CA ARG A 286 13.93 -5.62 13.42
C ARG A 286 12.95 -6.22 12.42
N PHE A 287 13.41 -6.99 11.45
CA PHE A 287 12.51 -7.73 10.54
C PHE A 287 11.63 -8.74 11.30
N LYS A 288 12.19 -9.47 12.29
CA LYS A 288 11.41 -10.38 13.14
C LYS A 288 10.36 -9.63 13.97
N GLU A 289 10.70 -8.46 14.52
CA GLU A 289 9.76 -7.61 15.24
C GLU A 289 8.60 -7.14 14.37
N ILE A 290 8.87 -6.79 13.10
CA ILE A 290 7.83 -6.41 12.12
C ILE A 290 6.86 -7.59 11.93
N VAL A 291 7.38 -8.80 11.68
CA VAL A 291 6.53 -10.00 11.50
C VAL A 291 5.71 -10.30 12.76
N LEU A 292 6.34 -10.29 13.94
CA LEU A 292 5.66 -10.53 15.21
C LEU A 292 4.54 -9.53 15.47
N LEU A 293 4.78 -8.24 15.18
CA LEU A 293 3.76 -7.21 15.34
C LEU A 293 2.62 -7.38 14.34
N SER A 294 2.92 -7.73 13.07
CA SER A 294 1.91 -8.07 12.06
C SER A 294 1.04 -9.26 12.48
N GLU A 295 1.64 -10.34 12.99
CA GLU A 295 0.92 -11.51 13.49
C GLU A 295 -0.02 -11.12 14.65
N ARG A 296 0.45 -10.29 15.60
CA ARG A 296 -0.40 -9.79 16.70
C ARG A 296 -1.58 -8.95 16.18
N ILE A 297 -1.33 -8.05 15.24
CA ILE A 297 -2.38 -7.23 14.63
C ILE A 297 -3.41 -8.13 13.95
N ALA A 298 -2.98 -9.10 13.14
CA ALA A 298 -3.88 -10.04 12.46
C ALA A 298 -4.74 -10.83 13.46
N ASN A 299 -4.13 -11.38 14.52
CA ASN A 299 -4.84 -12.17 15.54
C ASN A 299 -5.83 -11.33 16.35
N SER A 300 -5.56 -10.04 16.57
CA SER A 300 -6.46 -9.15 17.31
C SER A 300 -7.79 -8.85 16.59
N PHE A 301 -7.92 -9.21 15.30
CA PHE A 301 -9.21 -9.20 14.61
C PHE A 301 -10.05 -10.45 14.90
N ASP A 302 -9.43 -11.59 15.23
CA ASP A 302 -10.14 -12.83 15.55
C ASP A 302 -10.73 -12.82 16.95
N GLU A 303 -10.12 -12.09 17.88
CA GLU A 303 -10.60 -11.95 19.25
C GLU A 303 -11.95 -11.19 19.35
N GLN A 304 -12.43 -10.59 18.25
CA GLN A 304 -13.72 -9.88 18.18
C GLN A 304 -14.91 -10.77 17.73
N CYS A 305 -14.75 -12.09 17.67
CA CYS A 305 -15.77 -12.98 17.12
C CYS A 305 -17.09 -13.00 17.92
N ASP A 306 -18.19 -12.70 17.23
CA ASP A 306 -19.48 -13.34 17.49
C ASP A 306 -19.34 -14.82 17.06
N PRO A 307 -19.60 -15.81 17.93
CA PRO A 307 -19.53 -17.23 17.59
C PRO A 307 -20.42 -17.64 16.40
N ASN A 308 -21.37 -16.81 15.98
CA ASN A 308 -22.21 -17.05 14.80
C ASN A 308 -21.69 -16.44 13.49
N ASN A 309 -20.65 -15.60 13.53
CA ASN A 309 -20.11 -14.94 12.33
C ASN A 309 -18.69 -15.44 12.01
N ARG A 310 -18.58 -16.33 11.01
CA ARG A 310 -17.32 -16.98 10.61
C ARG A 310 -16.32 -16.05 9.88
N HIS A 311 -16.67 -14.78 9.64
CA HIS A 311 -15.83 -13.81 8.95
C HIS A 311 -15.54 -12.60 9.87
N SER A 312 -14.59 -12.76 10.79
CA SER A 312 -14.15 -11.71 11.73
C SER A 312 -13.24 -10.65 11.09
N ARG A 313 -12.41 -11.09 10.14
CA ARG A 313 -11.40 -10.24 9.51
C ARG A 313 -11.97 -9.48 8.31
N PRO A 314 -11.72 -8.16 8.18
CA PRO A 314 -12.16 -7.41 7.03
C PRO A 314 -11.41 -7.86 5.76
N THR A 315 -12.13 -8.00 4.66
CA THR A 315 -11.58 -8.38 3.34
C THR A 315 -11.12 -7.18 2.52
N LEU A 316 -11.55 -5.98 2.89
CA LEU A 316 -11.23 -4.72 2.22
C LEU A 316 -11.13 -3.56 3.22
N LEU A 317 -10.00 -2.87 3.19
CA LEU A 317 -9.59 -1.72 3.99
C LEU A 317 -9.09 -0.62 3.04
N LEU A 318 -9.28 0.67 3.35
CA LEU A 318 -8.72 1.75 2.52
C LEU A 318 -7.32 2.16 2.96
N ASP A 319 -7.06 2.05 4.26
CA ASP A 319 -5.76 2.29 4.87
C ASP A 319 -4.77 1.17 4.64
N MET A 320 -3.47 1.53 4.71
CA MET A 320 -2.40 0.55 4.88
C MET A 320 -2.51 -0.13 6.24
N GLY A 321 -2.23 -1.44 6.25
CA GLY A 321 -2.12 -2.25 7.45
C GLY A 321 -0.86 -3.12 7.39
N ILE A 322 -1.02 -4.43 7.44
CA ILE A 322 0.11 -5.36 7.55
C ILE A 322 0.72 -5.72 6.19
N LEU A 323 0.05 -5.49 5.07
CA LEU A 323 0.49 -5.98 3.75
C LEU A 323 1.81 -5.32 3.29
N PRO A 324 1.97 -3.97 3.27
CA PRO A 324 3.23 -3.36 2.85
C PRO A 324 4.43 -3.75 3.74
N PRO A 325 4.32 -3.71 5.10
CA PRO A 325 5.37 -4.21 5.99
C PRO A 325 5.79 -5.66 5.73
N LEU A 326 4.83 -6.57 5.55
CA LEU A 326 5.11 -7.98 5.31
C LEU A 326 5.74 -8.20 3.92
N LEU A 327 5.29 -7.47 2.88
CA LEU A 327 5.96 -7.48 1.59
C LEU A 327 7.43 -7.06 1.76
N TYR A 328 7.67 -5.97 2.49
CA TYR A 328 9.01 -5.47 2.71
C TYR A 328 9.94 -6.52 3.35
N VAL A 329 9.45 -7.22 4.37
CA VAL A 329 10.16 -8.37 4.97
C VAL A 329 10.45 -9.44 3.92
N CYS A 330 9.44 -9.84 3.13
CA CYS A 330 9.55 -10.88 2.12
C CYS A 330 10.59 -10.56 1.03
N LEU A 331 10.78 -9.26 0.73
CA LEU A 331 11.71 -8.81 -0.31
C LEU A 331 13.13 -8.58 0.21
N LYS A 332 13.31 -8.17 1.47
CA LYS A 332 14.61 -7.67 1.97
C LYS A 332 15.24 -8.48 3.09
N CYS A 333 14.48 -9.22 3.90
CA CYS A 333 15.04 -9.88 5.08
C CYS A 333 16.01 -11.02 4.69
N PRO A 334 17.25 -11.08 5.17
CA PRO A 334 18.16 -12.17 4.81
C PRO A 334 17.76 -13.55 5.35
N CYS A 335 16.96 -13.58 6.43
CA CYS A 335 16.56 -14.81 7.10
C CYS A 335 15.36 -15.45 6.40
N VAL A 336 15.56 -16.66 5.86
CA VAL A 336 14.54 -17.40 5.12
C VAL A 336 13.34 -17.74 6.00
N ASP A 337 13.58 -18.10 7.27
CA ASP A 337 12.49 -18.47 8.18
C ASP A 337 11.61 -17.26 8.55
N THR A 338 12.21 -16.08 8.73
CA THR A 338 11.44 -14.84 8.92
C THR A 338 10.58 -14.52 7.70
N ARG A 339 11.10 -14.70 6.48
CA ARG A 339 10.32 -14.53 5.24
C ARG A 339 9.20 -15.56 5.11
N ARG A 340 9.43 -16.82 5.47
CA ARG A 340 8.39 -17.86 5.47
C ARG A 340 7.25 -17.50 6.42
N ARG A 341 7.57 -17.07 7.65
CA ARG A 341 6.56 -16.58 8.60
C ARG A 341 5.77 -15.40 8.07
N ALA A 342 6.43 -14.44 7.43
CA ALA A 342 5.75 -13.31 6.79
C ALA A 342 4.78 -13.78 5.69
N LEU A 343 5.21 -14.73 4.84
CA LEU A 343 4.36 -15.34 3.81
C LEU A 343 3.18 -16.11 4.39
N ASP A 344 3.37 -16.82 5.51
CA ASP A 344 2.28 -17.56 6.17
C ASP A 344 1.26 -16.59 6.77
N CYS A 345 1.72 -15.50 7.42
CA CYS A 345 0.83 -14.43 7.91
C CYS A 345 0.00 -13.80 6.78
N LEU A 346 0.61 -13.56 5.61
CA LEU A 346 -0.11 -13.06 4.43
C LEU A 346 -1.19 -14.04 3.92
N LYS A 347 -0.92 -15.35 3.97
CA LYS A 347 -1.87 -16.39 3.55
C LYS A 347 -3.04 -16.56 4.51
N GLU A 348 -2.80 -16.41 5.81
CA GLU A 348 -3.83 -16.58 6.85
C GLU A 348 -4.89 -15.47 6.83
N TRP A 349 -4.57 -14.31 6.26
CA TRP A 349 -5.52 -13.22 6.12
C TRP A 349 -5.58 -12.72 4.65
N PRO A 350 -6.34 -13.40 3.78
CA PRO A 350 -6.61 -12.89 2.43
C PRO A 350 -7.51 -11.65 2.51
N HIS A 351 -6.96 -10.49 2.14
CA HIS A 351 -7.67 -9.21 2.10
C HIS A 351 -6.97 -8.19 1.18
N ARG A 352 -7.51 -6.98 1.12
CA ARG A 352 -6.98 -5.84 0.40
C ARG A 352 -6.89 -4.60 1.30
N GLU A 353 -5.77 -3.88 1.21
CA GLU A 353 -5.49 -2.62 1.91
C GLU A 353 -5.21 -1.55 0.85
N GLY A 354 -6.21 -0.75 0.49
CA GLY A 354 -6.11 0.17 -0.66
C GLY A 354 -5.63 -0.56 -1.93
N PRO A 355 -4.49 -0.17 -2.54
CA PRO A 355 -3.95 -0.86 -3.71
C PRO A 355 -3.27 -2.21 -3.36
N TRP A 356 -2.93 -2.48 -2.11
CA TRP A 356 -2.21 -3.68 -1.71
C TRP A 356 -3.12 -4.91 -1.67
N ASP A 357 -2.76 -5.92 -2.43
CA ASP A 357 -3.48 -7.19 -2.51
C ASP A 357 -2.66 -8.28 -1.82
N SER A 358 -3.23 -8.89 -0.78
CA SER A 358 -2.55 -9.93 0.02
C SER A 358 -2.00 -11.08 -0.82
N ASN A 359 -2.77 -11.57 -1.80
CA ASN A 359 -2.35 -12.70 -2.61
C ASN A 359 -1.30 -12.30 -3.65
N LEU A 360 -1.40 -11.10 -4.23
CA LEU A 360 -0.37 -10.58 -5.14
C LEU A 360 0.95 -10.35 -4.40
N VAL A 361 0.87 -9.76 -3.20
CA VAL A 361 2.00 -9.53 -2.30
C VAL A 361 2.65 -10.85 -1.89
N ALA A 362 1.86 -11.86 -1.50
CA ALA A 362 2.36 -13.17 -1.13
C ALA A 362 3.00 -13.91 -2.32
N LEU A 363 2.41 -13.79 -3.51
CA LEU A 363 2.98 -14.33 -4.75
C LEU A 363 4.33 -13.69 -5.07
N MET A 364 4.43 -12.36 -4.99
CA MET A 364 5.66 -11.62 -5.21
C MET A 364 6.75 -12.00 -4.21
N GLY A 365 6.42 -12.03 -2.92
CA GLY A 365 7.35 -12.46 -1.87
C GLY A 365 7.85 -13.89 -2.06
N ARG A 366 6.95 -14.83 -2.39
CA ARG A 366 7.29 -16.23 -2.63
C ARG A 366 8.22 -16.39 -3.83
N LEU A 367 7.88 -15.80 -4.98
CA LEU A 367 8.69 -15.94 -6.18
C LEU A 367 10.06 -15.30 -6.00
N THR A 368 10.13 -14.15 -5.32
CA THR A 368 11.40 -13.51 -4.97
C THR A 368 12.26 -14.45 -4.12
N LEU A 369 11.71 -14.99 -3.03
CA LEU A 369 12.43 -15.93 -2.16
C LEU A 369 12.88 -17.18 -2.92
N GLN A 370 12.02 -17.72 -3.79
CA GLN A 370 12.34 -18.90 -4.58
C GLN A 370 13.52 -18.64 -5.52
N VAL A 371 13.51 -17.52 -6.25
CA VAL A 371 14.62 -17.14 -7.14
C VAL A 371 15.93 -17.02 -6.36
N GLU A 372 15.92 -16.36 -5.21
CA GLU A 372 17.13 -16.14 -4.40
C GLU A 372 17.67 -17.45 -3.82
N ILE A 373 16.79 -18.35 -3.36
CA ILE A 373 17.18 -19.68 -2.87
C ILE A 373 17.79 -20.51 -4.02
N GLU A 374 17.20 -20.50 -5.20
CA GLU A 374 17.73 -21.22 -6.37
C GLU A 374 19.10 -20.67 -6.79
N ALA A 375 19.27 -19.34 -6.78
CA ALA A 375 20.55 -18.68 -7.06
C ALA A 375 21.63 -19.10 -6.05
N GLU A 376 21.30 -19.09 -4.75
CA GLU A 376 22.23 -19.49 -3.70
C GLU A 376 22.59 -20.98 -3.77
N PHE A 377 21.61 -21.84 -4.02
CA PHE A 377 21.85 -23.27 -4.21
C PHE A 377 22.81 -23.54 -5.38
N LYS A 378 22.62 -22.83 -6.50
CA LYS A 378 23.52 -22.92 -7.66
C LYS A 378 24.94 -22.47 -7.30
N ARG A 379 25.08 -21.32 -6.61
CA ARG A 379 26.37 -20.77 -6.18
C ARG A 379 27.16 -21.77 -5.32
N LEU A 380 26.49 -22.40 -4.36
CA LEU A 380 27.11 -23.38 -3.45
C LEU A 380 27.45 -24.69 -4.16
N SER A 381 26.63 -25.10 -5.14
CA SER A 381 26.88 -26.31 -5.95
C SER A 381 28.11 -26.16 -6.87
N THR A 382 28.40 -24.93 -7.32
CA THR A 382 29.56 -24.66 -8.20
C THR A 382 30.86 -24.37 -7.45
N THR A 383 30.80 -24.10 -6.14
CA THR A 383 31.99 -23.73 -5.36
C THR A 383 32.65 -24.98 -4.81
N THR A 384 33.75 -25.43 -5.43
CA THR A 384 34.46 -26.69 -5.11
C THR A 384 35.16 -26.71 -3.74
N THR A 385 35.08 -25.63 -2.95
CA THR A 385 36.05 -25.34 -1.87
C THR A 385 35.51 -25.39 -0.44
N THR A 386 34.28 -25.86 -0.17
CA THR A 386 33.75 -25.90 1.22
C THR A 386 33.17 -27.26 1.63
N THR A 387 33.49 -27.65 2.86
CA THR A 387 33.28 -28.95 3.51
C THR A 387 31.81 -29.28 3.82
N THR A 388 30.88 -28.38 3.51
CA THR A 388 29.43 -28.55 3.68
C THR A 388 28.78 -28.77 2.33
N LYS A 389 28.68 -30.05 1.91
CA LYS A 389 27.82 -30.44 0.79
C LYS A 389 26.37 -30.16 1.17
N ILE A 390 25.81 -29.06 0.70
CA ILE A 390 24.36 -28.84 0.76
C ILE A 390 23.72 -29.85 -0.20
N THR A 391 22.86 -30.70 0.35
CA THR A 391 22.21 -31.78 -0.41
C THR A 391 20.80 -31.41 -0.83
N SER A 392 20.21 -30.40 -0.18
CA SER A 392 18.84 -29.97 -0.44
C SER A 392 18.71 -28.46 -0.46
N ILE A 393 17.85 -27.97 -1.35
CA ILE A 393 17.42 -26.57 -1.40
C ILE A 393 16.76 -26.12 -0.07
N ARG A 394 16.23 -27.07 0.70
CA ARG A 394 15.60 -26.82 2.01
C ARG A 394 16.61 -26.46 3.11
N ASP A 395 17.89 -26.77 2.91
CA ASP A 395 18.94 -26.49 3.88
C ASP A 395 19.35 -25.00 3.86
N ILE A 396 18.88 -24.23 2.88
CA ILE A 396 19.13 -22.78 2.78
C ILE A 396 18.20 -22.05 3.74
N THR A 397 18.79 -21.56 4.83
CA THR A 397 18.11 -20.79 5.90
C THR A 397 18.43 -19.30 5.85
N TYR A 398 19.38 -18.90 5.01
CA TYR A 398 19.88 -17.53 4.91
C TYR A 398 20.29 -17.20 3.47
N ILE A 399 19.91 -16.00 3.01
CA ILE A 399 20.23 -15.48 1.67
C ILE A 399 21.37 -14.46 1.79
N PRO A 400 22.59 -14.75 1.32
CA PRO A 400 23.69 -13.81 1.36
C PRO A 400 23.57 -12.74 0.26
N ALA A 401 24.21 -11.58 0.47
CA ALA A 401 24.12 -10.43 -0.43
C ALA A 401 24.36 -10.71 -1.94
N PRO A 402 25.25 -11.62 -2.36
CA PRO A 402 25.42 -11.95 -3.78
C PRO A 402 24.21 -12.63 -4.43
N SER A 403 23.38 -13.31 -3.63
CA SER A 403 22.23 -14.09 -4.10
C SER A 403 20.92 -13.34 -3.96
N ARG A 404 20.95 -12.08 -3.48
CA ARG A 404 19.78 -11.22 -3.30
C ARG A 404 19.37 -10.53 -4.59
N ILE A 405 18.06 -10.34 -4.74
CA ILE A 405 17.45 -9.53 -5.79
C ILE A 405 17.52 -8.06 -5.38
N MET A 406 18.02 -7.21 -6.28
CA MET A 406 18.16 -5.77 -6.03
C MET A 406 16.84 -5.03 -6.25
N CYS A 407 16.25 -5.23 -7.44
CA CYS A 407 14.98 -4.64 -7.83
C CYS A 407 14.03 -5.74 -8.28
N VAL A 408 12.76 -5.58 -7.92
CA VAL A 408 11.71 -6.52 -8.30
C VAL A 408 10.43 -5.74 -8.60
N ASN A 409 9.74 -6.16 -9.65
CA ASN A 409 8.42 -5.66 -10.01
C ASN A 409 7.55 -6.85 -10.44
N MET A 410 6.27 -6.81 -10.11
CA MET A 410 5.30 -7.82 -10.50
C MET A 410 4.18 -7.16 -11.30
N SER A 411 3.89 -7.72 -12.47
CA SER A 411 2.75 -7.34 -13.29
C SER A 411 1.91 -8.56 -13.64
N MET A 412 0.63 -8.33 -13.86
CA MET A 412 -0.29 -9.34 -14.39
C MET A 412 -0.40 -9.14 -15.91
N ASP A 413 -0.63 -10.22 -16.65
CA ASP A 413 -1.07 -10.11 -18.04
C ASP A 413 -2.52 -9.59 -18.13
N ASN A 414 -2.93 -9.22 -19.35
CA ASN A 414 -4.22 -8.57 -19.58
C ASN A 414 -5.43 -9.45 -19.23
N ASP A 415 -5.31 -10.77 -19.38
CA ASP A 415 -6.36 -11.72 -19.01
C ASP A 415 -6.27 -12.16 -17.54
N GLN A 416 -5.32 -11.59 -16.77
CA GLN A 416 -5.07 -11.89 -15.37
C GLN A 416 -4.93 -13.40 -15.13
N LYS A 417 -4.20 -14.12 -15.97
CA LYS A 417 -3.92 -15.56 -15.83
C LYS A 417 -2.45 -15.85 -15.56
N THR A 418 -1.56 -14.93 -15.92
CA THR A 418 -0.11 -15.08 -15.74
C THR A 418 0.44 -13.92 -14.95
N ALA A 419 1.13 -14.23 -13.86
CA ALA A 419 1.95 -13.27 -13.14
C ALA A 419 3.37 -13.25 -13.75
N ILE A 420 3.90 -12.05 -13.95
CA ILE A 420 5.24 -11.82 -14.50
C ILE A 420 6.06 -11.09 -13.43
N LEU A 421 7.03 -11.79 -12.84
CA LEU A 421 8.03 -11.22 -11.95
C LEU A 421 9.23 -10.74 -12.79
N LYS A 422 9.47 -9.43 -12.82
CA LYS A 422 10.67 -8.83 -13.42
C LYS A 422 11.65 -8.48 -12.31
N TYR A 423 12.92 -8.85 -12.45
CA TYR A 423 13.90 -8.63 -11.41
C TYR A 423 15.32 -8.41 -11.93
N THR A 424 16.16 -7.81 -11.09
CA THR A 424 17.60 -7.65 -11.32
C THR A 424 18.40 -8.23 -10.16
N THR A 425 19.51 -8.90 -10.47
CA THR A 425 20.48 -9.40 -9.49
C THR A 425 21.74 -8.52 -9.54
N LYS A 426 22.60 -8.62 -8.52
CA LYS A 426 23.89 -7.91 -8.51
C LYS A 426 24.83 -8.31 -9.66
N GLU A 427 24.68 -9.52 -10.18
CA GLU A 427 25.47 -10.01 -11.32
C GLU A 427 25.06 -9.34 -12.66
N CYS A 428 23.83 -8.81 -12.74
CA CYS A 428 23.38 -8.02 -13.87
C CYS A 428 23.93 -6.59 -13.74
N GLY A 429 25.07 -6.31 -14.39
CA GLY A 429 25.63 -4.97 -14.45
C GLY A 429 24.69 -3.93 -15.10
N PRO A 430 24.99 -2.62 -15.00
CA PRO A 430 24.16 -1.56 -15.57
C PRO A 430 23.90 -1.79 -17.07
N GLY A 431 22.64 -1.81 -17.49
CA GLY A 431 22.25 -2.01 -18.89
C GLY A 431 22.02 -3.47 -19.32
N MET A 432 22.21 -4.45 -18.42
CA MET A 432 21.80 -5.83 -18.68
C MET A 432 20.26 -5.98 -18.64
N PRO A 433 19.68 -6.88 -19.47
CA PRO A 433 18.24 -7.07 -19.51
C PRO A 433 17.72 -7.58 -18.16
N GLN A 434 16.57 -7.05 -17.73
CA GLN A 434 15.85 -7.58 -16.57
C GLN A 434 15.50 -9.05 -16.81
N LEU A 435 15.66 -9.87 -15.77
CA LEU A 435 15.24 -11.26 -15.79
C LEU A 435 13.72 -11.33 -15.58
N GLU A 436 13.06 -12.29 -16.23
CA GLU A 436 11.62 -12.50 -16.10
C GLU A 436 11.32 -13.94 -15.61
N ARG A 437 10.42 -14.07 -14.64
CA ARG A 437 9.80 -15.34 -14.25
C ARG A 437 8.30 -15.23 -14.44
N ARG A 438 7.73 -16.14 -15.24
CA ARG A 438 6.29 -16.20 -15.53
C ARG A 438 5.66 -17.39 -14.84
N VAL A 439 4.52 -17.19 -14.20
CA VAL A 439 3.80 -18.26 -13.48
C VAL A 439 2.31 -18.13 -13.76
N LEU A 440 1.67 -19.25 -14.14
CA LEU A 440 0.23 -19.33 -14.27
C LEU A 440 -0.41 -19.25 -12.88
N ILE A 441 -1.43 -18.42 -12.72
CA ILE A 441 -2.06 -18.19 -11.42
C ILE A 441 -2.69 -19.47 -10.88
N ASP A 442 -3.34 -20.28 -11.72
CA ASP A 442 -3.97 -21.53 -11.31
C ASP A 442 -2.95 -22.57 -10.80
N GLU A 443 -1.71 -22.50 -11.28
CA GLU A 443 -0.57 -23.31 -10.81
C GLU A 443 0.19 -22.65 -9.64
N ALA A 444 -0.02 -21.35 -9.43
CA ALA A 444 0.52 -20.57 -8.33
C ALA A 444 -0.36 -20.64 -7.07
N ILE A 445 -1.54 -21.28 -7.17
CA ILE A 445 -2.40 -21.62 -6.03
C ILE A 445 -1.65 -22.66 -5.19
N TRP A 446 -1.48 -22.29 -3.92
CA TRP A 446 -0.55 -22.79 -2.91
C TRP A 446 -0.50 -24.29 -2.69
#